data_AF-V5U6G2-F1
#
_entry.id   AF-V5U6G2-F1
#
_cell.length_a   1.000
_cell.length_b   1.000
_cell.length_c   1.000
_cell.angle_alpha   90.00
_cell.angle_beta   90.00
_cell.angle_gamma   90.00
#
_symmetry.space_group_name_H-M   'P 1'
#
loop_
_entity.id
_entity.type
_entity.pdbx_description
1 polymer ?
#
loop_
_entity_poly.entity_id
_entity_poly.type
_entity_poly.pdbx_seq_one_letter_code
_entity_poly.pdbx_strand_id
1 'polypeptide(L)'
;MKIRAYLVQSWLDAGDSTVKKDLPFVVTPPLFRLAPKSDNVIRIVYLGNGLPADRESLFWLDVKGVPGLTDEESKVENRMVLAINNRIKFFYRPAGLKGDPGDGVKNAHWSFSGNKLTVDNASPYYLVLGKINADKESIKVSVVDNNTVIPPFGKKSYTLKHTPANGSSVEWAGINDFGVTSQTYSQHLE
;
A
#
# COMPACT_ATOMS: atom_id res chain seq x y z
N MET A 1 -22.32 -1.07 17.73
CA MET A 1 -22.28 -0.34 16.43
C MET A 1 -23.70 -0.36 15.86
N LYS A 2 -24.34 0.80 15.62
CA LYS A 2 -25.72 0.84 15.08
C LYS A 2 -25.73 0.36 13.62
N ILE A 3 -26.65 -0.53 13.27
CA ILE A 3 -26.89 -0.98 11.89
C ILE A 3 -27.48 0.21 11.10
N ARG A 4 -26.77 0.70 10.08
CA ARG A 4 -27.20 1.85 9.25
C ARG A 4 -26.77 1.71 7.79
N ALA A 5 -27.39 2.48 6.91
CA ALA A 5 -26.98 2.59 5.52
C ALA A 5 -25.78 3.55 5.39
N TYR A 6 -25.00 3.40 4.32
CA TYR A 6 -23.88 4.26 3.99
C TYR A 6 -24.00 4.78 2.56
N LEU A 7 -23.58 6.01 2.31
CA LEU A 7 -23.21 6.44 0.98
C LEU A 7 -21.74 6.09 0.78
N VAL A 8 -21.44 5.29 -0.24
CA VAL A 8 -20.10 4.83 -0.56
C VAL A 8 -19.64 5.49 -1.84
N GLN A 9 -18.49 6.16 -1.78
CA GLN A 9 -17.78 6.70 -2.94
C GLN A 9 -16.49 5.89 -3.14
N SER A 10 -16.16 5.54 -4.38
CA SER A 10 -14.94 4.81 -4.71
C SER A 10 -14.22 5.41 -5.92
N TRP A 11 -12.89 5.51 -5.84
CA TRP A 11 -12.04 6.03 -6.90
C TRP A 11 -10.60 5.51 -6.78
N LEU A 12 -9.80 5.69 -7.83
CA LEU A 12 -8.36 5.45 -7.82
C LEU A 12 -7.59 6.78 -7.84
N ASP A 13 -6.45 6.83 -7.18
CA ASP A 13 -5.45 7.91 -7.34
C ASP A 13 -4.01 7.37 -7.52
N ALA A 14 -3.08 8.24 -7.91
CA ALA A 14 -1.69 7.89 -8.19
C ALA A 14 -0.74 8.05 -6.98
N GLY A 15 -1.26 8.03 -5.75
CA GLY A 15 -0.50 8.25 -4.52
C GLY A 15 -0.53 9.67 -4.00
N ASP A 16 -0.75 10.65 -4.88
CA ASP A 16 -1.03 12.04 -4.52
C ASP A 16 -2.49 12.36 -4.83
N SER A 17 -3.32 12.45 -3.78
CA SER A 17 -4.75 12.73 -3.88
C SER A 17 -5.06 14.18 -4.30
N THR A 18 -4.06 15.07 -4.30
CA THR A 18 -4.21 16.47 -4.72
C THR A 18 -4.11 16.66 -6.23
N VAL A 19 -3.47 15.71 -6.93
CA VAL A 19 -3.28 15.76 -8.37
C VAL A 19 -4.29 14.84 -9.06
N LYS A 20 -5.30 15.44 -9.70
CA LYS A 20 -6.16 14.72 -10.64
C LYS A 20 -5.32 14.29 -11.84
N LYS A 21 -4.98 13.00 -11.90
CA LYS A 21 -4.41 12.38 -13.09
C LYS A 21 -5.49 11.60 -13.80
N ASP A 22 -5.52 11.69 -15.12
CA ASP A 22 -6.28 10.75 -15.94
C ASP A 22 -5.61 9.39 -15.80
N LEU A 23 -6.18 8.54 -14.96
CA LEU A 23 -5.72 7.18 -14.77
C LEU A 23 -6.34 6.29 -15.85
N PRO A 24 -5.62 5.28 -16.35
CA PRO A 24 -6.14 4.36 -17.36
C PRO A 24 -7.08 3.31 -16.74
N PHE A 25 -7.89 3.70 -15.76
CA PHE A 25 -8.80 2.83 -15.03
C PHE A 25 -10.18 3.47 -14.85
N VAL A 26 -11.21 2.65 -14.93
CA VAL A 26 -12.58 3.01 -14.56
C VAL A 26 -12.99 2.23 -13.32
N VAL A 27 -13.44 2.94 -12.29
CA VAL A 27 -13.99 2.37 -11.06
C VAL A 27 -15.52 2.47 -11.11
N THR A 28 -16.21 1.36 -10.94
CA THR A 28 -17.68 1.30 -11.03
C THR A 28 -18.31 0.33 -10.03
N PRO A 29 -19.38 0.72 -9.32
CA PRO A 29 -19.98 2.06 -9.32
C PRO A 29 -19.14 3.07 -8.50
N PRO A 30 -18.91 4.30 -9.02
CA PRO A 30 -18.11 5.30 -8.32
C PRO A 30 -18.84 5.91 -7.11
N LEU A 31 -20.17 5.81 -7.07
CA LEU A 31 -21.01 6.29 -5.98
C LEU A 31 -22.26 5.40 -5.87
N PHE A 32 -22.56 4.91 -4.66
CA PHE A 32 -23.75 4.09 -4.42
C PHE A 32 -24.17 4.11 -2.96
N ARG A 33 -25.44 3.79 -2.70
CA ARG A 33 -25.94 3.54 -1.35
C ARG A 33 -25.72 2.08 -0.98
N LEU A 34 -25.03 1.82 0.12
CA LEU A 34 -24.88 0.52 0.73
C LEU A 34 -25.96 0.33 1.81
N ALA A 35 -26.80 -0.70 1.65
CA ALA A 35 -27.81 -1.03 2.62
C ALA A 35 -27.19 -1.67 3.87
N PRO A 36 -27.86 -1.61 5.02
CA PRO A 36 -27.34 -2.27 6.22
C PRO A 36 -27.24 -3.78 6.01
N LYS A 37 -26.13 -4.39 6.47
CA LYS A 37 -25.84 -5.84 6.31
C LYS A 37 -25.85 -6.32 4.85
N SER A 38 -25.49 -5.45 3.92
CA SER A 38 -25.34 -5.79 2.50
C SER A 38 -23.89 -5.63 2.07
N ASP A 39 -23.54 -6.34 1.01
CA ASP A 39 -22.28 -6.23 0.30
C ASP A 39 -22.54 -5.69 -1.11
N ASN A 40 -21.60 -4.93 -1.64
CA ASN A 40 -21.61 -4.49 -3.03
C ASN A 40 -20.23 -4.74 -3.66
N VAL A 41 -20.24 -5.06 -4.95
CA VAL A 41 -19.01 -5.30 -5.71
C VAL A 41 -18.59 -4.02 -6.42
N ILE A 42 -17.39 -3.55 -6.11
CA ILE A 42 -16.69 -2.50 -6.88
C ILE A 42 -15.86 -3.20 -7.96
N ARG A 43 -16.03 -2.78 -9.21
CA ARG A 43 -15.26 -3.26 -10.36
C ARG A 43 -14.27 -2.19 -10.80
N ILE A 44 -13.06 -2.62 -11.10
CA ILE A 44 -11.99 -1.77 -11.64
C ILE A 44 -11.64 -2.34 -13.01
N VAL A 45 -11.71 -1.51 -14.05
CA VAL A 45 -11.47 -1.90 -15.44
C VAL A 45 -10.28 -1.10 -15.98
N TYR A 46 -9.24 -1.79 -16.45
CA TYR A 46 -8.12 -1.18 -17.15
C TYR A 46 -8.51 -0.82 -18.59
N LEU A 47 -8.17 0.38 -19.04
CA LEU A 47 -8.50 0.91 -20.37
C LEU A 47 -7.55 0.44 -21.47
N GLY A 48 -6.49 -0.30 -21.13
CA GLY A 48 -5.64 -0.98 -22.11
C GLY A 48 -4.40 -0.21 -22.58
N ASN A 49 -4.14 1.00 -22.07
CA ASN A 49 -2.99 1.81 -22.47
C ASN A 49 -2.38 2.61 -21.31
N GLY A 50 -1.21 3.21 -21.57
CA GLY A 50 -0.60 4.22 -20.69
C GLY A 50 0.22 3.68 -19.52
N LEU A 51 0.37 2.35 -19.38
CA LEU A 51 1.17 1.72 -18.33
C LEU A 51 2.38 0.95 -18.87
N PRO A 52 3.50 0.91 -18.13
CA PRO A 52 4.66 0.07 -18.46
C PRO A 52 4.28 -1.41 -18.58
N ALA A 53 4.92 -2.10 -19.53
CA ALA A 53 4.75 -3.54 -19.72
C ALA A 53 5.85 -4.38 -19.02
N ASP A 54 6.93 -3.73 -18.56
CA ASP A 54 8.11 -4.38 -17.99
C ASP A 54 8.13 -4.41 -16.46
N ARG A 55 7.16 -3.77 -15.80
CA ARG A 55 7.07 -3.67 -14.33
C ARG A 55 5.67 -3.38 -13.84
N GLU A 56 5.43 -3.61 -12.56
CA GLU A 56 4.20 -3.18 -11.89
C GLU A 56 4.05 -1.66 -11.81
N SER A 57 2.80 -1.20 -11.71
CA SER A 57 2.45 0.19 -11.41
C SER A 57 1.61 0.28 -10.14
N LEU A 58 1.92 1.22 -9.24
CA LEU A 58 1.20 1.43 -7.99
C LEU A 58 0.20 2.59 -8.10
N PHE A 59 -1.02 2.31 -7.67
CA PHE A 59 -2.11 3.25 -7.44
C PHE A 59 -2.73 3.00 -6.06
N TRP A 60 -3.71 3.81 -5.68
CA TRP A 60 -4.45 3.64 -4.45
C TRP A 60 -5.95 3.62 -4.72
N LEU A 61 -6.64 2.58 -4.24
CA LEU A 61 -8.09 2.51 -4.19
C LEU A 61 -8.57 3.17 -2.90
N ASP A 62 -9.30 4.26 -3.04
CA ASP A 62 -9.99 4.91 -1.95
C ASP A 62 -11.46 4.49 -1.94
N VAL A 63 -11.94 4.07 -0.77
CA VAL A 63 -13.34 3.71 -0.52
C VAL A 63 -13.83 4.49 0.69
N LYS A 64 -14.59 5.55 0.42
CA LYS A 64 -15.14 6.46 1.43
C LYS A 64 -16.56 6.09 1.77
N GLY A 65 -16.80 5.72 3.03
CA GLY A 65 -18.13 5.49 3.58
C GLY A 65 -18.60 6.68 4.42
N VAL A 66 -19.68 7.32 3.99
CA VAL A 66 -20.39 8.36 4.75
C VAL A 66 -21.62 7.73 5.40
N PRO A 67 -21.73 7.69 6.74
CA PRO A 67 -22.87 7.08 7.40
C PRO A 67 -24.15 7.88 7.12
N GLY A 68 -25.23 7.17 6.81
CA GLY A 68 -26.57 7.75 6.80
C GLY A 68 -26.98 8.17 8.21
N LEU A 69 -27.78 9.25 8.28
CA LEU A 69 -28.37 9.74 9.51
C LEU A 69 -29.79 9.21 9.66
N THR A 70 -30.21 8.91 10.89
CA THR A 70 -31.63 8.69 11.19
C THR A 70 -32.40 10.02 11.21
N ASP A 71 -33.73 9.97 11.20
CA ASP A 71 -34.56 11.18 11.32
C ASP A 71 -34.30 11.93 12.63
N GLU A 72 -34.08 11.21 13.73
CA GLU A 72 -33.70 11.79 15.02
C GLU A 72 -32.32 12.44 14.97
N GLU A 73 -31.32 11.75 14.41
CA GLU A 73 -29.95 12.27 14.25
C GLU A 73 -29.94 13.51 13.33
N SER A 74 -30.85 13.55 12.36
CA SER A 74 -30.99 14.68 11.43
C SER A 74 -31.55 15.94 12.08
N LYS A 75 -32.29 15.81 13.19
CA LYS A 75 -32.87 16.94 13.96
C LYS A 75 -31.89 17.55 14.97
N VAL A 76 -30.76 16.91 15.24
CA VAL A 76 -29.72 17.46 16.13
C VAL A 76 -28.93 18.53 15.36
N GLU A 77 -29.02 19.79 15.80
CA GLU A 77 -28.33 20.93 15.16
C GLU A 77 -26.81 20.83 15.28
N ASN A 78 -26.31 20.56 16.49
CA ASN A 78 -24.87 20.45 16.75
C ASN A 78 -24.44 18.98 16.71
N ARG A 79 -23.92 18.54 15.55
CA ARG A 79 -23.47 17.16 15.35
C ARG A 79 -22.15 17.06 14.60
N MET A 80 -21.38 16.04 14.96
CA MET A 80 -20.18 15.62 14.24
C MET A 80 -20.44 14.29 13.54
N VAL A 81 -20.18 14.24 12.23
CA VAL A 81 -20.32 13.03 11.42
C VAL A 81 -18.93 12.58 10.96
N LEU A 82 -18.51 11.40 11.39
CA LEU A 82 -17.25 10.81 10.96
C LEU A 82 -17.46 9.95 9.71
N ALA A 83 -16.88 10.37 8.60
CA ALA A 83 -16.75 9.53 7.41
C ALA A 83 -15.41 8.80 7.45
N ILE A 84 -15.42 7.51 7.08
CA ILE A 84 -14.21 6.69 7.03
C ILE A 84 -13.78 6.54 5.58
N ASN A 85 -12.52 6.82 5.29
CA ASN A 85 -11.90 6.55 4.00
C ASN A 85 -10.88 5.42 4.13
N ASN A 86 -11.15 4.29 3.50
CA ASN A 86 -10.20 3.18 3.41
C ASN A 86 -9.34 3.36 2.17
N ARG A 87 -8.03 3.51 2.35
CA ARG A 87 -7.06 3.68 1.27
C ARG A 87 -6.21 2.43 1.14
N ILE A 88 -6.32 1.74 0.01
CA ILE A 88 -5.76 0.40 -0.23
C ILE A 88 -4.79 0.46 -1.41
N LYS A 89 -3.62 -0.18 -1.31
CA LYS A 89 -2.66 -0.27 -2.43
C LYS A 89 -3.30 -1.07 -3.57
N PHE A 90 -3.24 -0.53 -4.79
CA PHE A 90 -3.69 -1.18 -6.01
C PHE A 90 -2.49 -1.33 -6.95
N PHE A 91 -2.03 -2.55 -7.15
CA PHE A 91 -0.93 -2.86 -8.06
C PHE A 91 -1.49 -3.34 -9.40
N TYR A 92 -1.16 -2.62 -10.47
CA TYR A 92 -1.34 -3.15 -11.81
C TYR A 92 -0.13 -3.98 -12.19
N ARG A 93 -0.38 -5.26 -12.53
CA ARG A 93 0.64 -6.22 -12.95
C ARG A 93 0.44 -6.55 -14.43
N PRO A 94 1.30 -6.08 -15.35
CA PRO A 94 1.22 -6.47 -16.75
C PRO A 94 1.46 -7.98 -16.91
N ALA A 95 0.88 -8.55 -17.96
CA ALA A 95 1.13 -9.94 -18.31
C ALA A 95 2.59 -10.14 -18.77
N GLY A 96 3.17 -11.31 -18.49
CA GLY A 96 4.49 -11.68 -18.98
C GLY A 96 5.68 -11.24 -18.11
N LEU A 97 5.45 -10.65 -16.93
CA LEU A 97 6.51 -10.46 -15.95
C LEU A 97 7.08 -11.80 -15.51
N LYS A 98 8.41 -11.86 -15.39
CA LYS A 98 9.14 -13.07 -14.97
C LYS A 98 9.29 -13.11 -13.45
N GLY A 99 9.27 -14.32 -12.90
CA GLY A 99 9.45 -14.59 -11.47
C GLY A 99 8.13 -14.59 -10.69
N ASP A 100 8.22 -14.85 -9.39
CA ASP A 100 7.09 -14.74 -8.47
C ASP A 100 7.18 -13.41 -7.67
N PRO A 101 6.06 -12.69 -7.43
CA PRO A 101 6.07 -11.48 -6.60
C PRO A 101 6.66 -11.70 -5.21
N GLY A 102 6.43 -12.88 -4.61
CA GLY A 102 6.98 -13.25 -3.29
C GLY A 102 8.50 -13.41 -3.28
N ASP A 103 9.09 -13.78 -4.42
CA ASP A 103 10.56 -13.90 -4.54
C ASP A 103 11.24 -12.54 -4.48
N GLY A 104 10.57 -11.46 -4.89
CA GLY A 104 11.12 -10.10 -4.82
C GLY A 104 11.50 -9.70 -3.40
N VAL A 105 10.65 -10.03 -2.41
CA VAL A 105 10.94 -9.73 -0.99
C VAL A 105 12.10 -10.58 -0.50
N LYS A 106 12.11 -11.87 -0.82
CA LYS A 106 13.17 -12.80 -0.42
C LYS A 106 14.54 -12.37 -0.95
N ASN A 107 14.59 -11.90 -2.20
CA ASN A 107 15.82 -11.53 -2.90
C ASN A 107 16.18 -10.04 -2.76
N ALA A 108 15.50 -9.30 -1.88
CA ALA A 108 15.83 -7.92 -1.60
C ALA A 108 17.25 -7.83 -1.06
N HIS A 109 18.06 -6.95 -1.64
CA HIS A 109 19.44 -6.77 -1.24
C HIS A 109 19.60 -5.52 -0.37
N TRP A 110 20.35 -5.65 0.71
CA TRP A 110 20.55 -4.57 1.67
C TRP A 110 22.02 -4.15 1.71
N SER A 111 22.24 -2.85 1.82
CA SER A 111 23.56 -2.23 1.97
C SER A 111 23.44 -1.02 2.88
N PHE A 112 24.56 -0.52 3.41
CA PHE A 112 24.53 0.71 4.21
C PHE A 112 25.69 1.63 3.85
N SER A 113 25.53 2.92 4.18
CA SER A 113 26.58 3.93 4.08
C SER A 113 26.37 4.95 5.18
N GLY A 114 27.29 5.00 6.15
CA GLY A 114 27.06 5.70 7.42
C GLY A 114 25.82 5.13 8.12
N ASN A 115 24.94 5.98 8.65
CA ASN A 115 23.70 5.55 9.30
C ASN A 115 22.53 5.33 8.34
N LYS A 116 22.78 5.22 7.02
CA LYS A 116 21.73 5.06 6.01
C LYS A 116 21.73 3.61 5.49
N LEU A 117 20.71 2.86 5.88
CA LEU A 117 20.42 1.52 5.38
C LEU A 117 19.61 1.63 4.08
N THR A 118 19.99 0.93 3.03
CA THR A 118 19.33 0.96 1.72
C THR A 118 18.96 -0.45 1.27
N VAL A 119 17.69 -0.62 0.89
CA VAL A 119 17.19 -1.82 0.22
C VAL A 119 17.12 -1.57 -1.28
N ASP A 120 17.60 -2.55 -2.05
CA ASP A 120 17.58 -2.61 -3.50
C ASP A 120 16.61 -3.71 -3.95
N ASN A 121 15.67 -3.32 -4.82
CA ASN A 121 14.73 -4.21 -5.45
C ASN A 121 15.08 -4.38 -6.93
N ALA A 122 15.70 -5.50 -7.27
CA ALA A 122 16.02 -5.87 -8.65
C ALA A 122 14.85 -6.49 -9.42
N SER A 123 13.68 -6.67 -8.79
CA SER A 123 12.52 -7.35 -9.39
C SER A 123 11.58 -6.36 -10.11
N PRO A 124 10.73 -6.84 -11.04
CA PRO A 124 9.70 -6.03 -11.68
C PRO A 124 8.46 -5.80 -10.78
N TYR A 125 8.46 -6.31 -9.55
CA TYR A 125 7.35 -6.24 -8.59
C TYR A 125 7.62 -5.20 -7.50
N TYR A 126 6.58 -4.59 -6.94
CA TYR A 126 6.70 -3.78 -5.74
C TYR A 126 6.96 -4.68 -4.53
N LEU A 127 7.95 -4.32 -3.70
CA LEU A 127 8.13 -4.98 -2.40
C LEU A 127 7.34 -4.21 -1.35
N VAL A 128 6.55 -4.92 -0.56
CA VAL A 128 5.86 -4.34 0.60
C VAL A 128 6.48 -4.89 1.87
N LEU A 129 7.29 -4.07 2.56
CA LEU A 129 7.92 -4.44 3.82
C LEU A 129 6.99 -4.17 5.00
N GLY A 130 6.77 -5.19 5.82
CA GLY A 130 5.97 -5.13 7.05
C GLY A 130 6.81 -5.09 8.33
N LYS A 131 8.08 -5.50 8.26
CA LYS A 131 9.03 -5.45 9.38
C LYS A 131 10.44 -5.27 8.85
N ILE A 132 11.22 -4.44 9.52
CA ILE A 132 12.66 -4.30 9.28
C ILE A 132 13.35 -4.14 10.63
N ASN A 133 14.37 -4.96 10.89
CA ASN A 133 15.30 -4.78 11.98
C ASN A 133 16.71 -4.75 11.38
N ALA A 134 17.55 -3.80 11.79
CA ALA A 134 18.94 -3.74 11.35
C ALA A 134 19.82 -3.39 12.52
N ASP A 135 20.87 -4.18 12.74
CA ASP A 135 21.84 -3.98 13.83
C ASP A 135 21.20 -3.64 15.19
N LYS A 136 20.26 -4.51 15.61
CA LYS A 136 19.49 -4.40 16.86
C LYS A 136 18.54 -3.19 16.95
N GLU A 137 18.43 -2.37 15.91
CA GLU A 137 17.42 -1.32 15.80
C GLU A 137 16.22 -1.82 15.00
N SER A 138 15.02 -1.64 15.56
CA SER A 138 13.76 -1.86 14.83
C SER A 138 13.35 -0.58 14.10
N ILE A 139 13.20 -0.67 12.77
CA ILE A 139 12.82 0.46 11.94
C ILE A 139 11.30 0.51 11.85
N LYS A 140 10.70 1.64 12.23
CA LYS A 140 9.27 1.86 12.07
C LYS A 140 8.91 1.90 10.59
N VAL A 141 8.13 0.92 10.13
CA VAL A 141 7.51 0.94 8.80
C VAL A 141 6.04 1.32 8.90
N SER A 142 5.60 2.30 8.14
CA SER A 142 4.20 2.70 8.08
C SER A 142 3.81 3.23 6.71
N VAL A 143 2.52 3.11 6.40
CA VAL A 143 1.94 3.70 5.19
C VAL A 143 2.01 5.23 5.25
N VAL A 144 1.82 5.81 6.44
CA VAL A 144 1.84 7.26 6.68
C VAL A 144 3.22 7.85 6.40
N ASP A 145 4.28 7.15 6.83
CA ASP A 145 5.66 7.57 6.61
C ASP A 145 6.14 7.26 5.16
N ASN A 146 5.24 6.75 4.31
CA ASN A 146 5.48 6.33 2.94
C ASN A 146 6.77 5.51 2.78
N ASN A 147 7.04 4.58 3.72
CA ASN A 147 8.29 3.82 3.76
C ASN A 147 8.12 2.30 3.68
N THR A 148 6.88 1.83 3.50
CA THR A 148 6.57 0.38 3.37
C THR A 148 6.80 -0.18 1.97
N VAL A 149 6.80 0.65 0.93
CA VAL A 149 6.81 0.20 -0.47
C VAL A 149 8.12 0.53 -1.16
N ILE A 150 8.75 -0.47 -1.80
CA ILE A 150 9.99 -0.34 -2.57
C ILE A 150 9.63 -0.55 -4.05
N PRO A 151 9.89 0.43 -4.93
CA PRO A 151 9.46 0.34 -6.32
C PRO A 151 10.23 -0.73 -7.12
N PRO A 152 9.65 -1.26 -8.21
CA PRO A 152 10.34 -2.13 -9.15
C PRO A 152 11.62 -1.49 -9.67
N PHE A 153 12.70 -2.28 -9.72
CA PHE A 153 14.03 -1.83 -10.18
C PHE A 153 14.53 -0.56 -9.48
N GLY A 154 14.15 -0.41 -8.21
CA GLY A 154 14.38 0.81 -7.46
C GLY A 154 14.88 0.53 -6.05
N LYS A 155 15.19 1.61 -5.34
CA LYS A 155 15.79 1.55 -4.02
C LYS A 155 15.00 2.37 -3.02
N LYS A 156 15.15 2.02 -1.75
CA LYS A 156 14.63 2.82 -0.64
C LYS A 156 15.62 2.84 0.50
N SER A 157 15.68 3.96 1.21
CA SER A 157 16.61 4.11 2.32
C SER A 157 15.90 4.46 3.61
N TYR A 158 16.47 3.99 4.71
CA TYR A 158 16.03 4.18 6.08
C TYR A 158 17.21 4.75 6.88
N THR A 159 16.92 5.77 7.69
CA THR A 159 17.91 6.38 8.57
C THR A 159 17.88 5.68 9.92
N LEU A 160 19.03 5.17 10.34
CA LEU A 160 19.25 4.55 11.64
C LEU A 160 19.81 5.57 12.64
N LYS A 161 19.69 5.25 13.93
CA LYS A 161 20.24 6.07 15.02
C LYS A 161 21.77 5.98 15.11
N HIS A 162 22.34 4.93 14.54
CA HIS A 162 23.78 4.67 14.49
C HIS A 162 24.19 4.12 13.11
N THR A 163 25.49 4.17 12.84
CA THR A 163 26.07 3.46 11.69
C THR A 163 26.13 1.97 12.01
N PRO A 164 25.53 1.08 11.20
CA PRO A 164 25.64 -0.36 11.38
C PRO A 164 27.10 -0.83 11.44
N ALA A 165 27.39 -1.81 12.29
CA ALA A 165 28.69 -2.47 12.27
C ALA A 165 28.82 -3.40 11.04
N ASN A 166 30.00 -3.46 10.42
CA ASN A 166 30.29 -4.48 9.40
C ASN A 166 30.07 -5.89 9.99
N GLY A 167 29.40 -6.75 9.23
CA GLY A 167 28.99 -8.09 9.65
C GLY A 167 27.70 -8.14 10.48
N SER A 168 27.13 -6.99 10.87
CA SER A 168 25.81 -6.95 11.52
C SER A 168 24.72 -7.50 10.59
N SER A 169 23.60 -7.91 11.17
CA SER A 169 22.48 -8.45 10.39
C SER A 169 21.39 -7.42 10.15
N VAL A 170 20.75 -7.55 8.99
CA VAL A 170 19.43 -7.00 8.72
C VAL A 170 18.45 -8.15 8.57
N GLU A 171 17.27 -7.99 9.16
CA GLU A 171 16.16 -8.92 9.09
C GLU A 171 14.92 -8.18 8.59
N TRP A 172 14.18 -8.81 7.68
CA TRP A 172 12.95 -8.23 7.15
C TRP A 172 11.89 -9.27 6.88
N ALA A 173 10.63 -8.82 6.87
CA ALA A 173 9.49 -9.59 6.40
C ALA A 173 8.64 -8.71 5.49
N GLY A 174 8.10 -9.31 4.44
CA GLY A 174 7.20 -8.65 3.50
C GLY A 174 5.75 -9.02 3.73
N ILE A 175 4.85 -8.32 3.04
CA ILE A 175 3.43 -8.63 2.94
C ILE A 175 3.16 -9.07 1.50
N ASN A 176 2.62 -10.26 1.33
CA ASN A 176 2.32 -10.82 0.00
C ASN A 176 0.98 -10.32 -0.57
N ASP A 177 0.65 -10.76 -1.78
CA ASP A 177 -0.59 -10.40 -2.50
C ASP A 177 -1.88 -10.76 -1.74
N PHE A 178 -1.82 -11.71 -0.80
CA PHE A 178 -2.96 -12.11 0.04
C PHE A 178 -3.04 -11.34 1.36
N GLY A 179 -2.16 -10.36 1.58
CA GLY A 179 -2.08 -9.61 2.83
C GLY A 179 -1.43 -10.38 3.99
N VAL A 180 -0.79 -11.52 3.72
CA VAL A 180 -0.12 -12.34 4.73
C VAL A 180 1.35 -11.93 4.85
N THR A 181 1.82 -11.80 6.08
CA THR A 181 3.23 -11.56 6.37
C THR A 181 4.07 -12.79 6.04
N SER A 182 5.14 -12.62 5.26
CA SER A 182 6.08 -13.69 4.94
C SER A 182 6.83 -14.17 6.19
N GLN A 183 7.57 -15.27 6.04
CA GLN A 183 8.65 -15.58 6.97
C GLN A 183 9.68 -14.44 7.01
N THR A 184 10.48 -14.41 8.08
CA THR A 184 11.60 -13.47 8.20
C THR A 184 12.77 -13.93 7.33
N TYR A 185 13.32 -13.01 6.55
CA TYR A 185 14.56 -13.16 5.80
C TYR A 185 15.67 -12.39 6.50
N SER A 186 16.93 -12.79 6.26
CA SER A 186 18.08 -12.09 6.82
C SER A 186 19.25 -11.99 5.83
N GLN A 187 20.08 -10.98 6.04
CA GLN A 187 21.33 -10.76 5.30
C GLN A 187 22.36 -10.19 6.28
N HIS A 188 23.63 -10.56 6.11
CA HIS A 188 24.73 -9.81 6.73
C HIS A 188 25.03 -8.55 5.91
N LEU A 189 25.30 -7.45 6.63
CA LEU A 189 25.69 -6.18 6.07
C LEU A 189 27.22 -6.13 5.98
N GLU A 190 27.73 -5.77 4.81
CA GLU A 190 29.16 -5.58 4.55
C GLU A 190 29.52 -4.10 4.39
#